data_AF-A0A5J5BFW4-F1
#
_entry.id   AF-A0A5J5BFW4-F1
#
_cell.length_a   1.000
_cell.length_b   1.000
_cell.length_c   1.000
_cell.angle_alpha   90.00
_cell.angle_beta   90.00
_cell.angle_gamma   90.00
#
_symmetry.space_group_name_H-M   'P 1'
#
loop_
_entity.id
_entity.type
_entity.pdbx_description
1 polymer ?
#
loop_
_entity_poly.entity_id
_entity_poly.type
_entity_poly.pdbx_seq_one_letter_code
_entity_poly.pdbx_strand_id
1 'polypeptide(L)'
;MAHRLIRTLRRALLFPLSSYTKTLVIQQPSLLLKTRSYVSDMRKSAFEGNILRLLRNEIQYELDRSPPKQPSPEFNSFIVEEQPGEQWIRLKRKFGENEEIKVEVTMFDGSIPVQKPGGVPTGGDVQLHITLIVDIFKGGGSDVLEFVCSAWPDSIEIQKVFMRGHDRMAGQPYMGPGFKELDDELQDSLYEFLETRGIDDELAVFLHEYMKNKDKTEFVRWMGTVKSFIEKK
;
A
#
# COMPACT_ATOMS: atom_id res chain seq x y z
N MET A 1 4.02 -28.40 8.44
CA MET A 1 4.45 -27.47 7.38
C MET A 1 5.66 -26.72 7.90
N ALA A 2 6.80 -26.84 7.22
CA ALA A 2 8.10 -26.45 7.75
C ALA A 2 8.32 -24.94 7.69
N HIS A 3 8.60 -24.34 8.85
CA HIS A 3 9.15 -22.99 8.98
C HIS A 3 10.56 -22.92 8.40
N ARG A 4 10.92 -21.82 7.73
CA ARG A 4 12.33 -21.40 7.64
C ARG A 4 12.50 -19.89 7.52
N LEU A 5 13.41 -19.44 8.38
CA LEU A 5 13.84 -18.10 8.71
C LEU A 5 14.59 -17.39 7.58
N ILE A 6 14.46 -16.07 7.62
CA ILE A 6 15.18 -15.04 6.85
C ILE A 6 16.67 -15.05 7.24
N ARG A 7 17.57 -15.00 6.25
CA ARG A 7 18.99 -14.64 6.44
C ARG A 7 19.39 -13.56 5.44
N THR A 8 19.78 -12.41 5.97
CA THR A 8 20.40 -11.27 5.30
C THR A 8 21.87 -11.57 4.99
N LEU A 9 22.32 -11.31 3.76
CA LEU A 9 23.73 -11.35 3.38
C LEU A 9 24.38 -9.97 3.53
N ARG A 10 25.37 -9.87 4.43
CA ARG A 10 26.30 -8.74 4.55
C ARG A 10 27.48 -8.91 3.58
N ARG A 11 27.88 -7.76 3.04
CA ARG A 11 28.93 -7.48 2.05
C ARG A 11 30.34 -7.87 2.56
N ALA A 12 31.15 -8.45 1.67
CA ALA A 12 32.55 -8.80 1.91
C ALA A 12 33.50 -7.64 1.65
N LEU A 13 34.61 -7.56 2.40
CA LEU A 13 35.86 -6.91 2.00
C LEU A 13 37.03 -7.68 2.61
N LEU A 14 37.82 -8.37 1.79
CA LEU A 14 39.17 -8.82 2.13
C LEU A 14 40.08 -8.64 0.91
N PHE A 15 41.20 -7.97 1.13
CA PHE A 15 42.29 -7.71 0.19
C PHE A 15 43.06 -8.99 -0.17
N PRO A 16 43.68 -9.10 -1.36
CA PRO A 16 44.66 -10.15 -1.63
C PRO A 16 46.10 -9.65 -1.51
N LEU A 17 46.95 -10.47 -0.90
CA LEU A 17 48.41 -10.42 -0.97
C LEU A 17 48.90 -11.53 -1.93
N SER A 18 49.80 -11.13 -2.83
CA SER A 18 50.89 -11.86 -3.50
C SER A 18 50.85 -13.40 -3.61
N SER A 19 51.07 -13.92 -4.82
CA SER A 19 52.24 -14.77 -5.16
C SER A 19 52.20 -15.20 -6.63
N TYR A 20 53.28 -14.92 -7.36
CA TYR A 20 53.53 -15.43 -8.70
C TYR A 20 54.06 -16.86 -8.62
N THR A 21 53.40 -17.80 -9.30
CA THR A 21 54.01 -19.09 -9.70
C THR A 21 53.59 -19.44 -11.12
N LYS A 22 54.58 -19.57 -12.01
CA LYS A 22 54.43 -20.05 -13.39
C LYS A 22 53.97 -21.51 -13.37
N THR A 23 52.88 -21.81 -14.07
CA THR A 23 52.48 -23.19 -14.37
C THR A 23 52.43 -23.36 -15.89
N LEU A 24 53.15 -24.36 -16.38
CA LEU A 24 53.25 -24.74 -17.78
C LEU A 24 51.87 -25.13 -18.32
N VAL A 25 51.45 -24.44 -19.40
CA VAL A 25 50.25 -24.77 -20.15
C VAL A 25 50.54 -25.96 -21.05
N ILE A 26 50.01 -27.13 -20.69
CA ILE A 26 49.82 -28.23 -21.64
C ILE A 26 48.41 -28.03 -22.22
N GLN A 27 48.34 -27.52 -23.45
CA GLN A 27 47.10 -27.50 -24.22
C GLN A 27 46.76 -28.94 -24.63
N GLN A 28 45.79 -29.54 -23.95
CA GLN A 28 44.97 -30.60 -24.55
C GLN A 28 43.73 -29.96 -25.17
N PRO A 29 43.35 -30.28 -26.42
CA PRO A 29 42.10 -29.82 -26.99
C PRO A 29 40.96 -30.60 -26.32
N SER A 30 40.43 -30.06 -25.23
CA SER A 30 39.19 -30.56 -24.66
C SER A 30 38.03 -30.14 -25.58
N LEU A 31 37.56 -31.08 -26.41
CA LEU A 31 36.25 -31.00 -27.04
C LEU A 31 35.19 -31.12 -25.92
N LEU A 32 34.88 -30.01 -25.25
CA LEU A 32 33.87 -29.96 -24.19
C LEU A 32 32.72 -29.01 -24.55
N LEU A 33 31.61 -29.63 -24.95
CA LEU A 33 30.23 -29.29 -24.56
C LEU A 33 29.69 -27.89 -24.88
N LYS A 34 29.40 -27.62 -26.17
CA LYS A 34 28.34 -26.65 -26.55
C LYS A 34 26.92 -27.13 -26.21
N THR A 35 26.73 -28.41 -25.90
CA THR A 35 25.42 -29.02 -25.60
C THR A 35 24.87 -28.63 -24.22
N ARG A 36 25.73 -28.18 -23.29
CA ARG A 36 25.32 -27.85 -21.92
C ARG A 36 24.54 -26.54 -21.82
N SER A 37 24.77 -25.59 -22.73
CA SER A 37 24.01 -24.33 -22.76
C SER A 37 22.60 -24.55 -23.30
N TYR A 38 22.45 -25.27 -24.42
CA TYR A 38 21.15 -25.47 -25.06
C TYR A 38 20.12 -26.14 -24.14
N VAL A 39 20.50 -27.23 -23.45
CA VAL A 39 19.59 -27.89 -22.49
C VAL A 39 19.25 -26.99 -21.30
N SER A 40 20.21 -26.18 -20.84
CA SER A 40 19.98 -25.21 -19.77
C SER A 40 19.04 -24.09 -20.20
N ASP A 41 19.23 -23.55 -21.42
CA ASP A 41 18.41 -22.50 -22.01
C ASP A 41 16.99 -22.98 -22.28
N MET A 42 16.83 -24.22 -22.76
CA MET A 42 15.52 -24.86 -22.90
C MET A 42 14.80 -25.01 -21.56
N ARG A 43 15.51 -25.45 -20.50
CA ARG A 43 14.92 -25.57 -19.15
C ARG A 43 14.50 -24.21 -18.61
N LYS A 44 15.34 -23.18 -18.79
CA LYS A 44 15.02 -21.79 -18.41
C LYS A 44 13.78 -21.31 -19.15
N SER A 45 13.72 -21.50 -20.47
CA SER A 45 12.58 -21.09 -21.30
C SER A 45 11.29 -21.83 -20.92
N ALA A 46 11.36 -23.13 -20.65
CA ALA A 46 10.20 -23.90 -20.20
C ALA A 46 9.69 -23.42 -18.83
N PHE A 47 10.62 -23.11 -17.92
CA PHE A 47 10.30 -22.57 -16.60
C PHE A 47 9.65 -21.19 -16.68
N GLU A 48 10.23 -20.26 -17.43
CA GLU A 48 9.66 -18.92 -17.68
C GLU A 48 8.31 -19.02 -18.39
N GLY A 49 8.19 -19.90 -19.39
CA GLY A 49 6.93 -20.17 -20.09
C GLY A 49 5.83 -20.66 -19.15
N ASN A 50 6.16 -21.50 -18.16
CA ASN A 50 5.21 -21.92 -17.15
C ASN A 50 4.76 -20.76 -16.25
N ILE A 51 5.69 -19.91 -15.78
CA ILE A 51 5.34 -18.73 -14.97
C ILE A 51 4.43 -17.79 -15.76
N LEU A 52 4.77 -17.50 -17.01
CA LEU A 52 3.97 -16.63 -17.86
C LEU A 52 2.56 -17.16 -18.08
N ARG A 53 2.40 -18.48 -18.23
CA ARG A 53 1.09 -19.13 -18.31
C ARG A 53 0.29 -18.93 -17.02
N LEU A 54 0.91 -19.15 -15.86
CA LEU A 54 0.25 -18.97 -14.57
C LEU A 54 -0.17 -17.51 -14.35
N LEU A 55 0.69 -16.55 -14.64
CA LEU A 55 0.37 -15.12 -14.54
C LEU A 55 -0.79 -14.72 -15.45
N ARG A 56 -0.82 -15.19 -16.71
CA ARG A 56 -1.94 -14.92 -17.62
C ARG A 56 -3.24 -15.50 -17.11
N ASN A 57 -3.21 -16.73 -16.59
CA ASN A 57 -4.40 -17.38 -16.05
C ASN A 57 -4.95 -16.61 -14.84
N GLU A 58 -4.07 -16.17 -13.93
CA GLU A 58 -4.48 -15.42 -12.74
C GLU A 58 -5.06 -14.04 -13.10
N ILE A 59 -4.41 -13.31 -14.01
CA ILE A 59 -4.92 -12.03 -14.51
C ILE A 59 -6.31 -12.20 -15.12
N GLN A 60 -6.48 -13.22 -15.98
CA GLN A 60 -7.75 -13.49 -16.63
C GLN A 60 -8.83 -13.86 -15.61
N TYR A 61 -8.49 -14.72 -14.65
CA TYR A 61 -9.41 -15.14 -13.60
C TYR A 61 -9.93 -13.94 -12.78
N GLU A 62 -9.04 -13.03 -12.35
CA GLU A 62 -9.47 -11.85 -11.60
C GLU A 62 -10.30 -10.88 -12.44
N LEU A 63 -9.93 -10.67 -13.71
CA LEU A 63 -10.71 -9.84 -14.64
C LEU A 63 -12.11 -10.40 -14.91
N ASP A 64 -12.25 -11.72 -15.05
CA ASP A 64 -13.54 -12.36 -15.31
C ASP A 64 -14.43 -12.39 -14.07
N ARG A 65 -13.83 -12.66 -12.90
CA ARG A 65 -14.55 -12.76 -11.63
C ARG A 65 -15.01 -11.42 -11.09
N SER A 66 -14.16 -10.38 -11.20
CA SER A 66 -14.43 -9.06 -10.65
C SER A 66 -13.77 -7.96 -11.49
N PRO A 67 -14.35 -7.62 -12.65
CA PRO A 67 -13.84 -6.55 -13.49
C PRO A 67 -13.65 -5.24 -12.71
N PRO A 68 -12.50 -4.55 -12.87
CA PRO A 68 -12.31 -3.22 -12.31
C PRO A 68 -13.37 -2.24 -12.80
N LYS A 69 -13.95 -1.48 -11.88
CA LYS A 69 -14.87 -0.39 -12.18
C LYS A 69 -14.07 0.89 -12.46
N GLN A 70 -14.66 1.81 -13.21
CA GLN A 70 -14.12 3.17 -13.29
C GLN A 70 -14.26 3.85 -11.92
N PRO A 71 -13.16 4.38 -11.34
CA PRO A 71 -13.24 5.05 -10.04
C PRO A 71 -14.04 6.36 -10.16
N SER A 72 -14.81 6.67 -9.12
CA SER A 72 -15.52 7.96 -9.05
C SER A 72 -14.51 9.11 -8.89
N PRO A 73 -14.56 10.16 -9.72
CA PRO A 73 -13.64 11.29 -9.60
C PRO A 73 -13.98 12.21 -8.41
N GLU A 74 -15.18 12.05 -7.83
CA GLU A 74 -15.69 12.90 -6.76
C GLU A 74 -16.55 12.10 -5.78
N PHE A 75 -16.65 12.63 -4.56
CA PHE A 75 -17.60 12.19 -3.54
C PHE A 75 -18.12 13.41 -2.80
N ASN A 76 -19.42 13.69 -2.92
CA ASN A 76 -20.03 14.92 -2.41
C ASN A 76 -19.26 16.17 -2.88
N SER A 77 -18.59 16.88 -1.98
CA SER A 77 -17.79 18.07 -2.29
C SER A 77 -16.28 17.80 -2.35
N PHE A 78 -15.86 16.54 -2.24
CA PHE A 78 -14.47 16.13 -2.38
C PHE A 78 -14.16 15.74 -3.81
N ILE A 79 -13.05 16.28 -4.33
CA ILE A 79 -12.40 15.79 -5.54
C ILE A 79 -11.43 14.68 -5.13
N VAL A 80 -11.49 13.55 -5.82
CA VAL A 80 -10.64 12.39 -5.59
C VAL A 80 -9.48 12.37 -6.59
N GLU A 81 -8.26 12.44 -6.09
CA GLU A 81 -7.02 12.31 -6.85
C GLU A 81 -6.40 10.94 -6.56
N GLU A 82 -6.33 10.08 -7.58
CA GLU A 82 -5.70 8.77 -7.51
C GLU A 82 -4.58 8.66 -8.55
N GLN A 83 -3.50 7.98 -8.18
CA GLN A 83 -2.42 7.68 -9.11
C GLN A 83 -2.18 6.16 -9.23
N PRO A 84 -2.07 5.67 -10.48
CA PRO A 84 -1.59 4.33 -10.77
C PRO A 84 -0.27 3.97 -10.08
N GLY A 85 -0.25 2.86 -9.33
CA GLY A 85 0.95 2.32 -8.69
C GLY A 85 1.21 2.87 -7.29
N GLU A 86 0.45 3.86 -6.84
CA GLU A 86 0.48 4.32 -5.45
C GLU A 86 -0.48 3.51 -4.59
N GLN A 87 -0.15 3.36 -3.30
CA GLN A 87 -0.95 2.63 -2.32
C GLN A 87 -1.83 3.55 -1.46
N TRP A 88 -2.23 4.69 -2.01
CA TRP A 88 -3.06 5.69 -1.35
C TRP A 88 -3.80 6.54 -2.38
N ILE A 89 -4.77 7.33 -1.93
CA ILE A 89 -5.44 8.39 -2.71
C ILE A 89 -5.49 9.67 -1.90
N ARG A 90 -5.73 10.79 -2.57
CA ARG A 90 -5.98 12.08 -1.93
C ARG A 90 -7.39 12.57 -2.22
N LEU A 91 -8.08 13.06 -1.21
CA LEU A 91 -9.31 13.84 -1.37
C LEU A 91 -9.01 15.30 -1.06
N LYS A 92 -9.58 16.21 -1.84
CA LYS A 92 -9.47 17.66 -1.62
C LYS A 92 -10.83 18.33 -1.66
N ARG A 93 -11.04 19.27 -0.75
CA ARG A 93 -12.24 20.10 -0.69
C ARG A 93 -11.89 21.48 -0.15
N LYS A 94 -12.62 22.50 -0.61
CA LYS A 94 -12.70 23.79 0.07
C LYS A 94 -13.93 23.82 0.97
N PHE A 95 -13.77 24.29 2.20
CA PHE A 95 -14.85 24.40 3.17
C PHE A 95 -14.99 25.86 3.63
N GLY A 96 -16.14 26.47 3.36
CA GLY A 96 -16.31 27.91 3.49
C GLY A 96 -15.35 28.70 2.61
N GLU A 97 -15.01 29.92 3.04
CA GLU A 97 -14.14 30.83 2.28
C GLU A 97 -12.65 30.63 2.56
N ASN A 98 -12.31 30.15 3.75
CA ASN A 98 -10.94 30.20 4.29
C ASN A 98 -10.37 28.84 4.72
N GLU A 99 -11.09 27.74 4.53
CA GLU A 99 -10.58 26.41 4.87
C GLU A 99 -10.32 25.54 3.62
N GLU A 100 -9.14 24.91 3.59
CA GLU A 100 -8.82 23.83 2.65
C GLU A 100 -8.67 22.53 3.45
N ILE A 101 -9.28 21.47 2.95
CA ILE A 101 -9.24 20.14 3.57
C ILE A 101 -8.55 19.20 2.60
N LYS A 102 -7.54 18.49 3.09
CA LYS A 102 -6.85 17.40 2.37
C LYS A 102 -6.96 16.14 3.19
N VAL A 103 -7.40 15.06 2.56
CA VAL A 103 -7.44 13.75 3.20
C VAL A 103 -6.54 12.81 2.41
N GLU A 104 -5.53 12.25 3.06
CA GLU A 104 -4.75 11.14 2.50
C GLU A 104 -5.31 9.83 3.06
N VAL A 105 -5.62 8.90 2.15
CA VAL A 105 -6.29 7.65 2.48
C VAL A 105 -5.43 6.51 1.97
N THR A 106 -5.01 5.60 2.85
CA THR A 106 -4.21 4.44 2.45
C THR A 106 -5.05 3.38 1.73
N MET A 107 -4.41 2.43 1.07
CA MET A 107 -5.03 1.11 0.86
C MET A 107 -5.20 0.38 2.19
N PHE A 108 -5.86 -0.79 2.17
CA PHE A 108 -6.07 -1.61 3.37
C PHE A 108 -4.75 -1.95 4.06
N ASP A 109 -4.61 -1.55 5.32
CA ASP A 109 -3.37 -1.64 6.10
C ASP A 109 -3.56 -2.39 7.43
N GLY A 110 -4.79 -2.81 7.73
CA GLY A 110 -5.11 -3.65 8.88
C GLY A 110 -6.36 -4.49 8.63
N SER A 111 -6.59 -5.47 9.50
CA SER A 111 -7.85 -6.21 9.52
C SER A 111 -8.13 -6.83 10.88
N ILE A 112 -9.41 -7.00 11.20
CA ILE A 112 -9.87 -7.72 12.39
C ILE A 112 -10.87 -8.82 12.00
N PRO A 113 -10.89 -9.97 12.68
CA PRO A 113 -11.86 -11.02 12.41
C PRO A 113 -13.26 -10.59 12.85
N VAL A 114 -14.27 -10.82 11.99
CA VAL A 114 -15.66 -10.54 12.34
C VAL A 114 -16.17 -11.59 13.33
N GLN A 115 -16.54 -11.16 14.54
CA GLN A 115 -17.16 -12.05 15.53
C GLN A 115 -18.66 -12.15 15.25
N LYS A 116 -19.11 -13.29 14.71
CA LYS A 116 -20.55 -13.56 14.55
C LYS A 116 -21.12 -14.11 15.87
N PRO A 117 -22.07 -13.43 16.54
CA PRO A 117 -22.69 -13.98 17.75
C PRO A 117 -23.47 -15.25 17.42
N GLY A 118 -23.09 -16.37 18.05
CA GLY A 118 -23.79 -17.66 17.95
C GLY A 118 -23.53 -18.51 16.70
N GLY A 119 -22.62 -18.11 15.81
CA GLY A 119 -22.25 -18.88 14.61
C GLY A 119 -20.96 -19.68 14.77
N VAL A 120 -20.85 -20.82 14.09
CA VAL A 120 -19.56 -21.49 13.88
C VAL A 120 -18.61 -20.49 13.20
N PRO A 121 -17.34 -20.35 13.65
CA PRO A 121 -16.39 -19.49 12.96
C PRO A 121 -16.14 -20.05 11.57
N THR A 122 -16.87 -19.55 10.57
CA THR A 122 -16.51 -19.74 9.17
C THR A 122 -15.32 -18.83 8.94
N GLY A 123 -14.11 -19.34 9.19
CA GLY A 123 -12.87 -18.58 9.02
C GLY A 123 -12.83 -17.96 7.63
N GLY A 124 -13.00 -16.65 7.53
CA GLY A 124 -13.02 -15.96 6.24
C GLY A 124 -13.45 -14.50 6.29
N ASP A 125 -14.41 -14.13 7.14
CA ASP A 125 -14.89 -12.75 7.18
C ASP A 125 -14.01 -11.88 8.08
N VAL A 126 -13.29 -10.95 7.46
CA VAL A 126 -12.49 -9.92 8.12
C VAL A 126 -13.04 -8.54 7.81
N GLN A 127 -13.00 -7.66 8.80
CA GLN A 127 -13.22 -6.24 8.62
C GLN A 127 -11.86 -5.61 8.31
N LEU A 128 -11.76 -4.97 7.15
CA LEU A 128 -10.53 -4.30 6.72
C LEU A 128 -10.47 -2.90 7.32
N HIS A 129 -9.26 -2.43 7.57
CA HIS A 129 -8.97 -1.11 8.12
C HIS A 129 -8.29 -0.26 7.05
N ILE A 130 -8.59 1.05 7.07
CA ILE A 130 -7.92 2.08 6.27
C ILE A 130 -7.48 3.20 7.21
N THR A 131 -6.24 3.69 7.07
CA THR A 131 -5.79 4.91 7.77
C THR A 131 -6.13 6.15 6.96
N LEU A 132 -6.71 7.16 7.63
CA LEU A 132 -7.00 8.48 7.08
C LEU A 132 -6.16 9.53 7.80
N ILE A 133 -5.48 10.38 7.04
CA ILE A 133 -4.82 11.58 7.56
C ILE A 133 -5.58 12.79 7.03
N VAL A 134 -6.24 13.52 7.91
CA VAL A 134 -7.05 14.70 7.58
C VAL A 134 -6.28 15.95 7.98
N ASP A 135 -5.83 16.70 6.99
CA ASP A 135 -5.20 18.00 7.16
C ASP A 135 -6.22 19.11 6.91
N ILE A 136 -6.39 20.00 7.89
CA ILE A 136 -7.22 21.20 7.77
C ILE A 136 -6.35 22.44 7.83
N PHE A 137 -6.39 23.22 6.77
CA PHE A 137 -5.67 24.47 6.61
C PHE A 137 -6.64 25.64 6.76
N LYS A 138 -6.27 26.64 7.56
CA LYS A 138 -7.04 27.88 7.74
C LYS A 138 -6.27 29.09 7.21
N GLY A 139 -6.95 29.96 6.46
CA GLY A 139 -6.36 31.05 5.69
C GLY A 139 -5.36 31.93 6.46
N GLY A 140 -4.21 32.20 5.81
CA GLY A 140 -3.17 33.12 6.27
C GLY A 140 -2.14 32.53 7.24
N GLY A 141 -2.41 31.38 7.86
CA GLY A 141 -1.49 30.69 8.76
C GLY A 141 -0.64 29.61 8.08
N SER A 142 0.51 29.30 8.67
CA SER A 142 1.31 28.12 8.34
C SER A 142 0.82 26.86 9.05
N ASP A 143 -0.09 26.98 10.00
CA ASP A 143 -0.41 25.88 10.89
C ASP A 143 -1.50 25.00 10.30
N VAL A 144 -1.32 23.70 10.48
CA VAL A 144 -2.21 22.64 10.01
C VAL A 144 -2.75 21.92 11.23
N LEU A 145 -4.08 21.80 11.31
CA LEU A 145 -4.72 20.89 12.24
C LEU A 145 -4.80 19.52 11.57
N GLU A 146 -4.09 18.55 12.11
CA GLU A 146 -3.97 17.20 11.54
C GLU A 146 -4.70 16.20 12.45
N PHE A 147 -5.60 15.42 11.86
CA PHE A 147 -6.24 14.27 12.49
C PHE A 147 -5.73 12.98 11.87
N VAL A 148 -5.42 12.00 12.71
CA VAL A 148 -5.19 10.62 12.28
C VAL A 148 -6.41 9.81 12.67
N CYS A 149 -7.08 9.24 11.70
CA CYS A 149 -8.31 8.48 11.89
C CYS A 149 -8.15 7.04 11.37
N SER A 150 -8.87 6.14 12.01
CA SER A 150 -9.07 4.76 11.59
C SER A 150 -10.44 4.66 10.94
N ALA A 151 -10.51 4.28 9.67
CA ALA A 151 -11.78 3.96 9.02
C ALA A 151 -11.97 2.45 8.96
N TRP A 152 -13.13 2.04 9.46
CA TRP A 152 -13.73 0.74 9.26
C TRP A 152 -14.83 0.85 8.19
N PRO A 153 -15.38 -0.26 7.65
CA PRO A 153 -16.34 -0.24 6.55
C PRO A 153 -17.53 0.71 6.69
N ASP A 154 -17.92 1.02 7.92
CA ASP A 154 -19.10 1.78 8.28
C ASP A 154 -18.84 2.80 9.39
N SER A 155 -17.58 3.06 9.77
CA SER A 155 -17.27 4.05 10.80
C SER A 155 -15.90 4.72 10.63
N ILE A 156 -15.77 5.94 11.13
CA ILE A 156 -14.49 6.64 11.28
C ILE A 156 -14.22 6.93 12.76
N GLU A 157 -13.05 6.52 13.26
CA GLU A 157 -12.62 6.76 14.64
C GLU A 157 -11.40 7.68 14.67
N ILE A 158 -11.46 8.78 15.42
CA ILE A 158 -10.30 9.64 15.65
C ILE A 158 -9.34 8.94 16.60
N GLN A 159 -8.08 8.77 16.16
CA GLN A 159 -7.01 8.21 16.97
C GLN A 159 -6.15 9.31 17.60
N LYS A 160 -5.87 10.38 16.85
CA LYS A 160 -5.03 11.50 17.29
C LYS A 160 -5.46 12.79 16.64
N VAL A 161 -5.21 13.89 17.34
CA VAL A 161 -5.35 15.27 16.85
C VAL A 161 -4.16 16.09 17.33
N PHE A 162 -3.50 16.81 16.42
CA PHE A 162 -2.38 17.69 16.79
C PHE A 162 -2.19 18.82 15.78
N MET A 163 -1.46 19.85 16.21
CA MET A 163 -1.07 20.97 15.37
C MET A 163 0.32 20.74 14.78
N ARG A 164 0.48 21.00 13.49
CA ARG A 164 1.76 20.95 12.78
C ARG A 164 2.02 22.26 12.06
N GLY A 165 3.22 22.83 12.23
CA GLY A 165 3.66 23.96 11.41
C GLY A 165 3.96 23.55 9.97
N HIS A 166 3.77 24.45 9.01
CA HIS A 166 4.07 24.20 7.59
C HIS A 166 5.54 23.84 7.36
N ASP A 167 6.45 24.36 8.18
CA ASP A 167 7.88 24.10 8.06
C ASP A 167 8.29 22.80 8.76
N ARG A 168 8.53 21.76 7.95
CA ARG A 168 9.05 20.45 8.39
C ARG A 168 10.47 20.51 8.98
N MET A 169 11.16 21.66 8.93
CA MET A 169 12.49 21.86 9.53
C MET A 169 12.44 22.35 10.99
N ALA A 170 11.29 22.82 11.48
CA ALA A 170 11.10 23.05 12.91
C ALA A 170 11.04 21.68 13.63
N GLY A 171 11.52 21.61 14.87
CA GLY A 171 11.59 20.37 15.66
C GLY A 171 10.26 19.60 15.72
N GLN A 172 10.31 18.36 16.21
CA GLN A 172 9.10 17.51 16.28
C GLN A 172 7.97 18.21 17.04
N PRO A 173 6.79 18.43 16.43
CA PRO A 173 5.68 19.08 17.09
C PRO A 173 5.19 18.21 18.25
N TYR A 174 4.61 18.86 19.27
CA TYR A 174 3.92 18.14 20.33
C TYR A 174 2.70 17.43 19.74
N MET A 175 2.66 16.10 19.88
CA MET A 175 1.66 15.23 19.24
C MET A 175 0.32 15.17 19.99
N GLY A 176 0.16 15.93 21.08
CA GLY A 176 -1.00 15.85 21.95
C GLY A 176 -1.00 14.61 22.86
N PRO A 177 -1.95 14.55 23.82
CA PRO A 177 -2.27 13.32 24.55
C PRO A 177 -2.97 12.31 23.62
N GLY A 178 -3.24 11.10 24.13
CA GLY A 178 -4.10 10.17 23.41
C GLY A 178 -5.52 10.74 23.27
N PHE A 179 -6.20 10.52 22.14
CA PHE A 179 -7.56 11.08 21.93
C PHE A 179 -8.54 10.63 23.03
N LYS A 180 -8.45 9.38 23.47
CA LYS A 180 -9.26 8.81 24.56
C LYS A 180 -8.95 9.38 25.96
N GLU A 181 -7.88 10.15 26.09
CA GLU A 181 -7.50 10.81 27.35
C GLU A 181 -8.10 12.23 27.44
N LEU A 182 -8.71 12.72 26.36
CA LEU A 182 -9.42 13.99 26.33
C LEU A 182 -10.77 13.88 27.06
N ASP A 183 -11.30 15.02 27.48
CA ASP A 183 -12.66 15.12 28.03
C ASP A 183 -13.71 14.65 27.00
N ASP A 184 -14.75 13.96 27.44
CA ASP A 184 -15.77 13.36 26.57
C ASP A 184 -16.51 14.42 25.73
N GLU A 185 -16.84 15.58 26.30
CA GLU A 185 -17.52 16.67 25.57
C GLU A 185 -16.61 17.24 24.46
N LEU A 186 -15.30 17.28 24.71
CA LEU A 186 -14.31 17.68 23.71
C LEU A 186 -14.16 16.62 22.60
N GLN A 187 -14.19 15.33 22.94
CA GLN A 187 -14.14 14.25 21.95
C GLN A 187 -15.35 14.34 21.00
N ASP A 188 -16.56 14.46 21.54
CA ASP A 188 -17.80 14.58 20.78
C ASP A 188 -17.77 15.81 19.85
N SER A 189 -17.32 16.96 20.37
CA SER A 189 -17.19 18.20 19.58
C SER A 189 -16.18 18.07 18.43
N LEU A 190 -15.12 17.27 18.60
CA LEU A 190 -14.12 17.02 17.55
C LEU A 190 -14.66 16.08 16.46
N TYR A 191 -15.52 15.11 16.81
CA TYR A 191 -16.25 14.33 15.82
C TYR A 191 -17.22 15.21 15.03
N GLU A 192 -18.07 15.99 15.69
CA GLU A 192 -19.01 16.92 15.01
C GLU A 192 -18.26 17.89 14.08
N PHE A 193 -17.08 18.34 14.50
CA PHE A 193 -16.21 19.20 13.70
C PHE A 193 -15.75 18.55 12.37
N LEU A 194 -15.42 17.25 12.39
CA LEU A 194 -15.05 16.47 11.20
C LEU A 194 -16.28 16.13 10.33
N GLU A 195 -17.38 15.72 10.95
CA GLU A 195 -18.63 15.39 10.25
C GLU A 195 -19.19 16.59 9.49
N THR A 196 -19.18 17.77 10.10
CA THR A 196 -19.61 19.02 9.44
C THR A 196 -18.80 19.33 8.16
N ARG A 197 -17.58 18.79 8.07
CA ARG A 197 -16.68 18.91 6.91
C ARG A 197 -16.83 17.77 5.90
N GLY A 198 -17.68 16.79 6.19
CA GLY A 198 -17.94 15.60 5.38
C GLY A 198 -16.93 14.48 5.60
N ILE A 199 -16.27 14.45 6.76
CA ILE A 199 -15.49 13.30 7.22
C ILE A 199 -16.38 12.54 8.21
N ASP A 200 -17.19 11.63 7.68
CA ASP A 200 -18.26 10.92 8.39
C ASP A 200 -18.32 9.43 7.96
N ASP A 201 -19.29 8.69 8.50
CA ASP A 201 -19.47 7.28 8.22
C ASP A 201 -19.85 7.01 6.75
N GLU A 202 -20.52 7.95 6.07
CA GLU A 202 -20.80 7.84 4.63
C GLU A 202 -19.51 7.89 3.81
N LEU A 203 -18.57 8.77 4.20
CA LEU A 203 -17.23 8.79 3.61
C LEU A 203 -16.50 7.46 3.85
N ALA A 204 -16.58 6.87 5.04
CA ALA A 204 -15.98 5.55 5.31
C ALA A 204 -16.49 4.46 4.35
N VAL A 205 -17.80 4.39 4.13
CA VAL A 205 -18.41 3.43 3.19
C VAL A 205 -17.88 3.65 1.77
N PHE A 206 -17.85 4.91 1.31
CA PHE A 206 -17.33 5.26 0.00
C PHE A 206 -15.85 4.85 -0.16
N LEU A 207 -15.00 5.20 0.81
CA LEU A 207 -13.58 4.91 0.78
C LEU A 207 -13.32 3.40 0.75
N HIS A 208 -14.12 2.60 1.47
CA HIS A 208 -14.00 1.15 1.44
C HIS A 208 -14.37 0.54 0.08
N GLU A 209 -15.42 1.02 -0.58
CA GLU A 209 -15.71 0.58 -1.95
C GLU A 209 -14.60 1.02 -2.91
N TYR A 210 -14.13 2.27 -2.78
CA TYR A 210 -13.07 2.81 -3.62
C TYR A 210 -11.77 2.00 -3.49
N MET A 211 -11.32 1.72 -2.26
CA MET A 211 -10.10 0.94 -2.02
C MET A 211 -10.22 -0.50 -2.50
N LYS A 212 -11.40 -1.14 -2.38
CA LYS A 212 -11.63 -2.47 -2.98
C LYS A 212 -11.42 -2.46 -4.49
N ASN A 213 -11.85 -1.39 -5.17
CA ASN A 213 -11.66 -1.26 -6.61
C ASN A 213 -10.20 -0.96 -6.97
N LYS A 214 -9.55 -0.06 -6.23
CA LYS A 214 -8.14 0.28 -6.43
C LYS A 214 -7.23 -0.93 -6.19
N ASP A 215 -7.41 -1.67 -5.09
CA ASP A 215 -6.64 -2.87 -4.76
C ASP A 215 -6.63 -3.89 -5.91
N LYS A 216 -7.82 -4.20 -6.45
CA LYS A 216 -7.97 -5.09 -7.61
C LYS A 216 -7.26 -4.54 -8.86
N THR A 217 -7.43 -3.25 -9.14
CA THR A 217 -6.82 -2.59 -10.30
C THR A 217 -5.29 -2.62 -10.21
N GLU A 218 -4.75 -2.35 -9.03
CA GLU A 218 -3.31 -2.40 -8.77
C GLU A 218 -2.78 -3.83 -8.82
N PHE A 219 -3.51 -4.81 -8.31
CA PHE A 219 -3.14 -6.22 -8.40
C PHE A 219 -2.99 -6.66 -9.87
N VAL A 220 -3.98 -6.37 -10.71
CA VAL A 220 -3.93 -6.70 -12.14
C VAL A 220 -2.77 -5.98 -12.83
N ARG A 221 -2.56 -4.68 -12.53
CA ARG A 221 -1.44 -3.90 -13.06
C ARG A 221 -0.10 -4.50 -12.65
N TRP A 222 0.05 -4.88 -11.39
CA TRP A 222 1.26 -5.47 -10.86
C TRP A 222 1.57 -6.80 -11.53
N MET A 223 0.58 -7.70 -11.63
CA MET A 223 0.71 -8.98 -12.32
C MET A 223 1.11 -8.79 -13.80
N GLY A 224 0.50 -7.81 -14.48
CA GLY A 224 0.86 -7.43 -15.85
C GLY A 224 2.29 -6.90 -15.97
N THR A 225 2.76 -6.15 -14.98
CA THR A 225 4.13 -5.62 -14.92
C THR A 225 5.15 -6.74 -14.69
N VAL A 226 4.88 -7.67 -13.76
CA VAL A 226 5.71 -8.85 -13.51
C VAL A 226 5.77 -9.73 -14.76
N LYS A 227 4.63 -9.98 -15.41
CA LYS A 227 4.57 -10.71 -16.68
C LYS A 227 5.45 -10.05 -17.74
N SER A 228 5.31 -8.74 -17.93
CA SER A 228 6.08 -7.98 -18.92
C SER A 228 7.58 -7.97 -18.62
N PHE A 229 7.96 -7.98 -17.34
CA PHE A 229 9.36 -8.08 -16.92
C PHE A 229 9.96 -9.43 -17.29
N ILE A 230 9.24 -10.54 -17.10
CA ILE A 230 9.70 -11.90 -17.44
C ILE A 230 9.72 -12.13 -18.96
N GLU A 231 8.84 -11.48 -19.72
CA GLU A 231 8.83 -11.55 -21.19
C GLU A 231 10.03 -10.83 -21.84
N LYS A 232 10.66 -9.87 -21.13
CA LYS A 232 11.85 -9.18 -21.63
C LYS A 232 13.04 -10.13 -21.65
N LYS A 233 13.73 -10.19 -22.79
CA LYS A 233 14.95 -10.96 -22.99
C LYS A 233 16.20 -10.16 -22.68
#